data_AF-A0A673HA86-F1
#
_entry.id   AF-A0A673HA86-F1
#
_cell.length_a   1.000
_cell.length_b   1.000
_cell.length_c   1.000
_cell.angle_alpha   90.00
_cell.angle_beta   90.00
_cell.angle_gamma   90.00
#
_symmetry.space_group_name_H-M   'P 1'
#
loop_
_entity.id
_entity.type
_entity.pdbx_description
1 polymer ?
#
loop_
_entity_poly.entity_id
_entity_poly.type
_entity_poly.pdbx_seq_one_letter_code
_entity_poly.pdbx_strand_id
1 'polypeptide(L)'
;MFKNVFGSGFLVRTAHVILTWVITLILFLHDTDLRKQEETGELTLPVLFVLLVLVSVLLYFAVSLMDPGFVLSDDCDLQFTLGIAEETQDMIPQTTKSIRPRRCGHCLVQQPMRSKHCQTCQHCVRRYDHHCPWIENCIGERNHRWFVLYLAVQLVVLLWGLYMAWSGFSHAPTWQLWLRTNGVLLGAAAVVAVLSLTVLLLLGSHLYLVSLNTTTWEFMSRHRISYLKHCGVDENPFDRGTLRNLWGFFCVWEPVVWEHVYFKQGNDPI
;
A
#
# COMPACT_ATOMS: atom_id res chain seq x y z
N MET A 1 25.19 -14.96 -6.29
CA MET A 1 23.82 -14.55 -5.91
C MET A 1 23.81 -13.62 -4.68
N PHE A 2 24.84 -12.77 -4.48
CA PHE A 2 24.95 -11.86 -3.33
C PHE A 2 24.91 -10.37 -3.69
N LYS A 3 24.69 -10.03 -4.98
CA LYS A 3 24.79 -8.64 -5.45
C LYS A 3 23.60 -7.74 -5.11
N ASN A 4 22.46 -8.30 -4.67
CA ASN A 4 21.23 -7.50 -4.43
C ASN A 4 20.73 -7.53 -2.98
N VAL A 5 21.41 -8.22 -2.05
CA VAL A 5 20.98 -8.26 -0.64
C VAL A 5 21.22 -6.92 0.08
N PHE A 6 22.16 -6.12 -0.43
CA PHE A 6 22.42 -4.73 -0.01
C PHE A 6 21.92 -3.68 -1.03
N GLY A 7 21.29 -4.10 -2.13
CA GLY A 7 20.92 -3.23 -3.26
C GLY A 7 19.51 -2.67 -3.10
N SER A 8 19.32 -1.36 -3.29
CA SER A 8 18.05 -0.60 -3.22
C SER A 8 17.22 -0.71 -1.92
N GLY A 9 16.72 -1.90 -1.56
CA GLY A 9 15.87 -2.14 -0.38
C GLY A 9 16.44 -1.58 0.91
N PHE A 10 17.72 -1.89 1.19
CA PHE A 10 18.40 -1.37 2.37
C PHE A 10 18.56 0.16 2.34
N LEU A 11 18.91 0.72 1.18
CA LEU A 11 19.11 2.16 1.01
C LEU A 11 17.81 2.94 1.21
N VAL A 12 16.71 2.50 0.61
CA VAL A 12 15.40 3.15 0.72
C VAL A 12 14.91 3.12 2.17
N ARG A 13 14.99 1.95 2.84
CA ARG A 13 14.61 1.82 4.25
C ARG A 13 15.47 2.68 5.16
N THR A 14 16.78 2.70 4.93
CA THR A 14 17.72 3.53 5.70
C THR A 14 17.44 5.01 5.50
N ALA A 15 17.24 5.46 4.25
CA ALA A 15 16.91 6.84 3.94
C ALA A 15 15.58 7.27 4.59
N HIS A 16 14.56 6.41 4.55
CA HIS A 16 13.27 6.68 5.21
C HIS A 16 13.42 6.86 6.72
N VAL A 17 14.16 5.95 7.39
CA VAL A 17 14.41 6.02 8.83
C VAL A 17 15.22 7.27 9.19
N ILE A 18 16.31 7.55 8.48
CA ILE A 18 17.14 8.74 8.72
C ILE A 18 16.31 10.00 8.54
N LEU A 19 15.57 10.14 7.43
CA LEU A 19 14.75 11.32 7.18
C LEU A 19 13.71 11.52 8.28
N THR A 20 13.03 10.46 8.69
CA THR A 20 12.01 10.50 9.75
C THR A 20 12.61 11.01 11.06
N TRP A 21 13.70 10.40 11.53
CA TRP A 21 14.32 10.79 12.79
C TRP A 21 15.02 12.14 12.75
N VAL A 22 15.58 12.55 11.60
CA VAL A 22 16.14 13.89 11.42
C VAL A 22 15.04 14.95 11.52
N ILE A 23 13.89 14.75 10.86
CA ILE A 23 12.76 15.68 10.98
C ILE A 23 12.25 15.72 12.42
N THR A 24 12.05 14.56 13.06
CA THR A 24 11.65 14.50 14.47
C THR A 24 12.65 15.25 15.34
N LEU A 25 13.95 15.04 15.18
CA LEU A 25 14.99 15.73 15.94
C LEU A 25 14.95 17.25 15.72
N ILE A 26 14.77 17.73 14.48
CA ILE A 26 14.61 19.16 14.19
C ILE A 26 13.44 19.76 14.98
N LEU A 27 12.31 19.06 15.06
CA LEU A 27 11.15 19.53 15.84
C LEU A 27 11.47 19.66 17.34
N PHE A 28 12.28 18.76 17.89
CA PHE A 28 12.69 18.80 19.30
C PHE A 28 13.85 19.77 19.58
N LEU A 29 14.66 20.14 18.59
CA LEU A 29 15.80 21.04 18.78
C LEU A 29 15.46 22.53 18.55
N HIS A 30 14.29 22.83 18.00
CA HIS A 30 13.82 24.19 17.75
C HIS A 30 12.67 24.55 18.70
N ASP A 31 12.33 25.85 18.78
CA ASP A 31 11.30 26.44 19.66
C ASP A 31 9.85 26.06 19.29
N THR A 32 9.61 24.82 18.88
CA THR A 32 8.29 24.26 18.66
C THR A 32 7.58 24.02 20.01
N ASP A 33 6.27 23.82 19.97
CA ASP A 33 5.50 23.51 21.17
C ASP A 33 5.91 22.17 21.81
N LEU A 34 6.44 21.21 21.02
CA LEU A 34 7.04 19.97 21.55
C LEU A 34 8.20 20.28 22.48
N ARG A 35 9.10 21.17 22.05
CA ARG A 35 10.28 21.55 22.82
C ARG A 35 9.90 22.34 24.06
N LYS A 36 8.99 23.30 23.93
CA LYS A 36 8.50 24.08 25.09
C LYS A 36 7.90 23.18 26.16
N GLN A 37 7.09 22.19 25.76
CA GLN A 37 6.49 21.24 26.71
C GLN A 37 7.53 20.29 27.34
N GLU A 38 8.55 19.88 26.59
CA GLU A 38 9.69 19.14 27.15
C GLU A 38 10.40 19.95 28.24
N GLU A 39 10.66 21.24 27.98
CA GLU A 39 11.34 22.14 28.93
C GLU A 39 10.50 22.46 30.18
N THR A 40 9.17 22.52 30.05
CA THR A 40 8.26 22.71 31.20
C THR A 40 7.96 21.41 31.96
N GLY A 41 8.41 20.25 31.46
CA GLY A 41 8.18 18.94 32.07
C GLY A 41 6.82 18.30 31.71
N GLU A 42 6.06 18.88 30.79
CA GLU A 42 4.79 18.35 30.29
C GLU A 42 5.02 17.31 29.19
N LEU A 43 5.43 16.10 29.57
CA LEU A 43 5.89 15.08 28.60
C LEU A 43 4.78 14.39 27.79
N THR A 44 3.50 14.65 28.04
CA THR A 44 2.39 13.93 27.39
C THR A 44 2.41 14.07 25.87
N LEU A 45 2.47 15.28 25.34
CA LEU A 45 2.44 15.52 23.89
C LEU A 45 3.75 15.06 23.21
N PRO A 46 4.95 15.36 23.76
CA PRO A 46 6.20 14.79 23.25
C PRO A 46 6.21 13.27 23.15
N VAL A 47 5.76 12.59 24.21
CA VAL A 47 5.70 11.11 24.23
C VAL A 47 4.70 10.60 23.22
N LEU A 48 3.49 11.18 23.13
CA LEU A 48 2.49 10.76 22.14
C LEU A 48 2.99 10.95 20.70
N PHE A 49 3.67 12.07 20.41
CA PHE A 49 4.22 12.32 19.08
C PHE A 49 5.30 11.30 18.72
N VAL A 50 6.25 11.03 19.62
CA VAL A 50 7.31 10.02 19.40
C VAL A 50 6.72 8.63 19.27
N LEU A 51 5.73 8.25 20.09
CA LEU A 51 5.02 6.97 19.95
C LEU A 51 4.33 6.84 18.59
N LEU A 52 3.69 7.89 18.12
CA LEU A 52 3.05 7.88 16.79
C LEU A 52 4.08 7.73 15.66
N VAL A 53 5.22 8.43 15.75
CA VAL A 53 6.34 8.27 14.81
C VAL A 53 6.86 6.82 14.83
N LEU A 54 7.04 6.23 16.02
CA LEU A 54 7.47 4.85 16.17
C LEU A 54 6.47 3.86 15.55
N VAL A 55 5.17 4.04 15.79
CA VAL A 55 4.13 3.21 15.17
C VAL A 55 4.19 3.32 13.64
N SER A 56 4.37 4.53 13.10
CA SER A 56 4.50 4.72 11.65
C SER A 56 5.72 3.99 11.07
N VAL A 57 6.88 4.06 11.74
CA VAL A 57 8.10 3.35 11.34
C VAL A 57 7.91 1.83 11.43
N LEU A 58 7.26 1.33 12.48
CA LEU A 58 6.94 -0.10 12.61
C LEU A 58 6.00 -0.59 11.51
N LEU A 59 4.97 0.19 11.17
CA LEU A 59 4.08 -0.11 10.05
C LEU A 59 4.81 -0.08 8.70
N TYR A 60 5.70 0.90 8.49
CA TYR A 60 6.56 0.96 7.30
C TYR A 60 7.36 -0.35 7.14
N PHE A 61 8.04 -0.80 8.19
CA PHE A 61 8.80 -2.05 8.16
C PHE A 61 7.90 -3.27 7.99
N ALA A 62 6.74 -3.30 8.67
CA ALA A 62 5.78 -4.37 8.52
C ALA A 62 5.37 -4.53 7.05
N VAL A 63 4.95 -3.46 6.37
CA VAL A 63 4.54 -3.53 4.96
C VAL A 63 5.72 -3.81 4.02
N SER A 64 6.87 -3.20 4.30
CA SER A 64 8.08 -3.33 3.48
C SER A 64 8.70 -4.73 3.51
N LEU A 65 8.49 -5.49 4.59
CA LEU A 65 9.05 -6.84 4.79
C LEU A 65 8.01 -7.96 4.69
N MET A 66 6.71 -7.63 4.73
CA MET A 66 5.62 -8.61 4.64
C MET A 66 5.55 -9.25 3.26
N ASP A 67 5.30 -10.55 3.22
CA ASP A 67 4.94 -11.24 1.98
C ASP A 67 3.65 -10.64 1.40
N PRO A 68 3.68 -10.06 0.18
CA PRO A 68 2.49 -9.48 -0.45
C PRO A 68 1.47 -10.54 -0.89
N GLY A 69 1.81 -11.82 -0.82
CA GLY A 69 1.05 -12.93 -1.36
C GLY A 69 1.72 -13.49 -2.62
N PHE A 70 3.00 -13.82 -2.53
CA PHE A 70 3.69 -14.51 -3.63
C PHE A 70 3.01 -15.84 -3.95
N VAL A 71 2.81 -16.10 -5.24
CA VAL A 71 2.28 -17.38 -5.73
C VAL A 71 3.43 -18.38 -5.70
N LEU A 72 3.34 -19.33 -4.77
CA LEU A 72 4.30 -20.42 -4.65
C LEU A 72 3.99 -21.50 -5.68
N SER A 73 5.02 -22.24 -6.07
CA SER A 73 5.00 -23.26 -7.12
C SER A 73 4.37 -24.59 -6.69
N ASP A 74 3.77 -24.68 -5.50
CA ASP A 74 3.42 -25.98 -4.93
C ASP A 74 2.34 -26.67 -5.78
N ASP A 75 2.70 -27.85 -6.29
CA ASP A 75 1.87 -28.82 -7.01
C ASP A 75 0.56 -29.16 -6.28
N CYS A 76 0.43 -28.79 -5.00
CA CYS A 76 -0.74 -29.03 -4.17
C CYS A 76 -1.98 -28.19 -4.56
N ASP A 77 -1.80 -26.93 -4.98
CA ASP A 77 -2.92 -26.11 -5.49
C ASP A 77 -3.38 -26.62 -6.87
N LEU A 78 -2.45 -27.19 -7.65
CA LEU A 78 -2.77 -27.85 -8.91
C LEU A 78 -3.60 -29.12 -8.66
N GLN A 79 -3.28 -29.92 -7.64
CA GLN A 79 -4.06 -31.10 -7.28
C GLN A 79 -5.47 -30.75 -6.77
N PHE A 80 -5.63 -29.67 -5.99
CA PHE A 80 -6.94 -29.21 -5.53
C PHE A 80 -7.78 -28.62 -6.67
N THR A 81 -7.16 -27.82 -7.55
CA THR A 81 -7.85 -27.21 -8.69
C THR A 81 -8.18 -28.22 -9.78
N LEU A 82 -7.30 -29.21 -10.04
CA LEU A 82 -7.56 -30.33 -10.95
C LEU A 82 -8.56 -31.32 -10.35
N GLY A 83 -8.49 -31.62 -9.05
CA GLY A 83 -9.46 -32.50 -8.37
C GLY A 83 -10.87 -31.93 -8.39
N ILE A 84 -11.03 -30.62 -8.17
CA ILE A 84 -12.32 -29.95 -8.35
C ILE A 84 -12.71 -29.90 -9.83
N ALA A 85 -11.79 -29.63 -10.75
CA ALA A 85 -12.11 -29.57 -12.18
C ALA A 85 -12.56 -30.93 -12.74
N GLU A 86 -11.94 -32.04 -12.33
CA GLU A 86 -12.29 -33.40 -12.76
C GLU A 86 -13.64 -33.84 -12.17
N GLU A 87 -13.89 -33.63 -10.86
CA GLU A 87 -15.20 -33.96 -10.26
C GLU A 87 -16.35 -33.07 -10.78
N THR A 88 -16.05 -31.83 -11.17
CA THR A 88 -17.07 -30.89 -11.65
C THR A 88 -17.33 -31.02 -13.16
N GLN A 89 -16.37 -31.52 -13.95
CA GLN A 89 -16.54 -31.71 -15.40
C GLN A 89 -17.50 -32.84 -15.75
N ASP A 90 -17.63 -33.87 -14.90
CA ASP A 90 -18.52 -35.00 -15.16
C ASP A 90 -20.00 -34.73 -14.81
N MET A 91 -20.33 -33.57 -14.21
CA MET A 91 -21.70 -33.28 -13.73
C MET A 91 -22.30 -31.94 -14.20
N ILE A 92 -21.61 -31.11 -15.00
CA ILE A 92 -22.15 -29.81 -15.44
C ILE A 92 -22.21 -29.71 -16.99
N PRO A 93 -23.38 -29.39 -17.58
CA PRO A 93 -23.49 -29.09 -19.01
C PRO A 93 -22.53 -27.96 -19.42
N GLN A 94 -21.86 -28.12 -20.57
CA GLN A 94 -20.85 -27.21 -21.13
C GLN A 94 -21.41 -25.82 -21.53
N THR A 95 -21.91 -25.03 -20.59
CA THR A 95 -22.40 -23.66 -20.83
C THR A 95 -21.75 -22.59 -19.96
N THR A 96 -20.85 -22.95 -19.04
CA THR A 96 -20.06 -21.96 -18.29
C THR A 96 -18.85 -21.52 -19.13
N LYS A 97 -18.75 -20.22 -19.42
CA LYS A 97 -17.56 -19.61 -20.06
C LYS A 97 -16.33 -19.85 -19.19
N SER A 98 -15.63 -20.97 -19.36
CA SER A 98 -14.42 -21.27 -18.60
C SER A 98 -13.28 -20.37 -19.06
N ILE A 99 -12.95 -19.35 -18.25
CA ILE A 99 -11.74 -18.56 -18.48
C ILE A 99 -10.56 -19.47 -18.17
N ARG A 100 -9.82 -19.88 -19.22
CA ARG A 100 -8.61 -20.68 -19.04
C ARG A 100 -7.62 -19.95 -18.12
N PRO A 101 -7.11 -20.60 -17.07
CA PRO A 101 -6.15 -19.97 -16.18
C PRO A 101 -4.88 -19.61 -16.94
N ARG A 102 -4.34 -18.42 -16.67
CA ARG A 102 -3.11 -17.95 -17.33
C ARG A 102 -1.90 -18.65 -16.70
N ARG A 103 -0.88 -18.95 -17.49
CA ARG A 103 0.42 -19.43 -16.98
C ARG A 103 1.47 -18.33 -17.09
N CYS A 104 2.26 -18.14 -16.04
CA CYS A 104 3.38 -17.20 -16.09
C CYS A 104 4.57 -17.83 -16.83
N GLY A 105 5.09 -17.18 -17.87
CA GLY A 105 6.28 -17.66 -18.58
C GLY A 105 7.59 -17.59 -17.78
N HIS A 106 7.66 -16.72 -16.75
CA HIS A 106 8.86 -16.55 -15.91
C HIS A 106 8.85 -17.48 -14.71
N CYS A 107 7.77 -17.49 -13.94
CA CYS A 107 7.64 -18.31 -12.73
C CYS A 107 7.22 -19.74 -13.04
N LEU A 108 6.74 -20.03 -14.25
CA LEU A 108 6.19 -21.32 -14.69
C LEU A 108 4.97 -21.83 -13.90
N VAL A 109 4.42 -21.00 -13.00
CA VAL A 109 3.20 -21.27 -12.21
C VAL A 109 1.92 -20.87 -12.95
N GLN A 110 0.82 -21.55 -12.60
CA GLN A 110 -0.52 -21.09 -12.94
C GLN A 110 -0.83 -19.82 -12.14
N GLN A 111 -1.25 -18.76 -12.82
CA GLN A 111 -1.58 -17.48 -12.23
C GLN A 111 -3.05 -17.50 -11.78
N PRO A 112 -3.32 -17.40 -10.45
CA PRO A 112 -4.66 -17.13 -9.97
C PRO A 112 -5.23 -15.86 -10.60
N MET A 113 -6.54 -15.73 -10.65
CA MET A 113 -7.21 -14.52 -11.12
C MET A 113 -6.74 -13.31 -10.31
N ARG A 114 -6.60 -12.16 -10.99
CA ARG A 114 -6.00 -10.91 -10.46
C ARG A 114 -4.53 -11.00 -10.03
N SER A 115 -3.84 -12.12 -10.25
CA SER A 115 -2.39 -12.18 -10.05
C SER A 115 -1.61 -11.65 -11.27
N LYS A 116 -0.39 -11.18 -11.01
CA LYS A 116 0.55 -10.71 -12.04
C LYS A 116 1.99 -10.94 -11.62
N HIS A 117 2.85 -11.22 -12.60
CA HIS A 117 4.30 -11.26 -12.41
C HIS A 117 4.86 -9.84 -12.22
N CYS A 118 5.61 -9.64 -11.15
CA CYS A 118 6.40 -8.43 -10.93
C CYS A 118 7.83 -8.67 -11.41
N GLN A 119 8.29 -7.87 -12.37
CA GLN A 119 9.67 -7.96 -12.88
C GLN A 119 10.70 -7.52 -11.84
N THR A 120 10.36 -6.65 -10.89
CA THR A 120 11.30 -6.25 -9.84
C THR A 120 11.45 -7.35 -8.80
N CYS A 121 10.33 -7.88 -8.29
CA CYS A 121 10.35 -8.95 -7.30
C CYS A 121 10.64 -10.33 -7.88
N GLN A 122 10.54 -10.53 -9.20
CA GLN A 122 10.72 -11.82 -9.90
C GLN A 122 9.74 -12.93 -9.46
N HIS A 123 8.61 -12.54 -8.86
CA HIS A 123 7.55 -13.46 -8.43
C HIS A 123 6.19 -13.01 -8.95
N CYS A 124 5.27 -13.98 -9.12
CA CYS A 124 3.85 -13.68 -9.26
C CYS A 124 3.27 -13.29 -7.91
N VAL A 125 2.44 -12.26 -7.88
CA VAL A 125 1.80 -11.75 -6.65
C VAL A 125 0.28 -11.86 -6.82
N ARG A 126 -0.40 -12.43 -5.83
CA ARG A 126 -1.87 -12.52 -5.78
C ARG A 126 -2.48 -11.12 -5.60
N ARG A 127 -3.60 -10.88 -6.29
CA ARG A 127 -4.30 -9.57 -6.35
C ARG A 127 -3.29 -8.42 -6.45
N TYR A 128 -2.43 -8.49 -7.46
CA TYR A 128 -1.32 -7.55 -7.63
C TYR A 128 -1.86 -6.13 -7.80
N ASP A 129 -1.40 -5.21 -6.95
CA ASP A 129 -1.73 -3.80 -7.06
C ASP A 129 -0.62 -3.05 -7.82
N HIS A 130 0.57 -2.99 -7.23
CA HIS A 130 1.75 -2.40 -7.83
C HIS A 130 3.03 -2.90 -7.15
N HIS A 131 4.19 -2.55 -7.72
CA HIS A 131 5.46 -2.61 -7.02
C HIS A 131 5.77 -1.21 -6.53
N CYS A 132 5.98 -1.04 -5.22
CA CYS A 132 6.18 0.26 -4.62
C CYS A 132 7.67 0.48 -4.35
N PRO A 133 8.33 1.41 -5.06
CA PRO A 133 9.76 1.68 -4.85
C PRO A 133 10.04 2.36 -3.50
N TRP A 134 9.03 2.95 -2.85
CA TRP A 134 9.20 3.63 -1.56
C TRP A 134 9.31 2.68 -0.37
N ILE A 135 8.83 1.46 -0.52
CA ILE A 135 8.96 0.39 0.48
C ILE A 135 9.77 -0.80 -0.06
N GLU A 136 10.22 -0.74 -1.31
CA GLU A 136 10.97 -1.80 -2.00
C GLU A 136 10.30 -3.17 -1.88
N ASN A 137 8.97 -3.19 -2.06
CA ASN A 137 8.15 -4.39 -1.99
C ASN A 137 6.91 -4.26 -2.89
N CYS A 138 6.34 -5.39 -3.28
CA CYS A 138 5.04 -5.41 -3.94
C CYS A 138 3.90 -5.10 -2.95
N ILE A 139 2.84 -4.48 -3.46
CA ILE A 139 1.55 -4.38 -2.81
C ILE A 139 0.61 -5.39 -3.46
N GLY A 140 0.08 -6.31 -2.67
CA GLY A 140 -0.74 -7.43 -3.11
C GLY A 140 -1.75 -7.87 -2.05
N GLU A 141 -2.37 -9.02 -2.27
CA GLU A 141 -3.50 -9.50 -1.46
C GLU A 141 -3.26 -9.47 0.06
N ARG A 142 -2.05 -9.87 0.51
CA ARG A 142 -1.76 -10.05 1.94
C ARG A 142 -1.37 -8.75 2.66
N ASN A 143 -0.75 -7.80 1.96
CA ASN A 143 -0.21 -6.58 2.58
C ASN A 143 -0.93 -5.27 2.19
N HIS A 144 -1.85 -5.28 1.22
CA HIS A 144 -2.50 -4.04 0.74
C HIS A 144 -3.27 -3.30 1.84
N ARG A 145 -3.95 -4.00 2.75
CA ARG A 145 -4.63 -3.36 3.90
C ARG A 145 -3.65 -2.63 4.83
N TRP A 146 -2.50 -3.25 5.07
CA TRP A 146 -1.45 -2.71 5.93
C TRP A 146 -0.78 -1.51 5.28
N PHE A 147 -0.63 -1.53 3.95
CA PHE A 147 -0.17 -0.39 3.18
C PHE A 147 -1.13 0.81 3.32
N VAL A 148 -2.44 0.60 3.19
CA VAL A 148 -3.44 1.68 3.36
C VAL A 148 -3.43 2.21 4.80
N LEU A 149 -3.33 1.33 5.80
CA LEU A 149 -3.21 1.72 7.21
C LEU A 149 -1.92 2.53 7.46
N TYR A 150 -0.79 2.09 6.90
CA TYR A 150 0.47 2.81 6.95
C TYR A 150 0.33 4.21 6.36
N LEU A 151 -0.28 4.36 5.17
CA LEU A 151 -0.50 5.68 4.57
C LEU A 151 -1.36 6.59 5.45
N ALA A 152 -2.40 6.05 6.09
CA ALA A 152 -3.26 6.81 7.01
C ALA A 152 -2.48 7.29 8.24
N VAL A 153 -1.73 6.41 8.91
CA VAL A 153 -0.90 6.78 10.08
C VAL A 153 0.20 7.75 9.68
N GLN A 154 0.86 7.51 8.56
CA GLN A 154 1.91 8.38 8.03
C GLN A 154 1.38 9.78 7.73
N LEU A 155 0.16 9.90 7.19
CA LEU A 155 -0.49 11.19 6.97
C LEU A 155 -0.72 11.94 8.29
N VAL A 156 -1.18 11.26 9.34
CA VAL A 156 -1.37 11.88 10.67
C VAL A 156 -0.04 12.37 11.24
N VAL A 157 1.03 11.57 11.16
CA VAL A 157 2.39 11.98 11.57
C VAL A 157 2.84 13.22 10.83
N LEU A 158 2.67 13.25 9.50
CA LEU A 158 3.12 14.36 8.67
C LEU A 158 2.32 15.64 8.94
N LEU A 159 0.99 15.56 9.07
CA LEU A 159 0.15 16.72 9.38
C LEU A 159 0.45 17.27 10.78
N TRP A 160 0.64 16.40 11.77
CA TRP A 160 1.04 16.83 13.11
C TRP A 160 2.45 17.43 13.11
N GLY A 161 3.41 16.81 12.41
CA GLY A 161 4.75 17.35 12.24
C GLY A 161 4.76 18.73 11.56
N LEU A 162 3.88 18.95 10.57
CA LEU A 162 3.72 20.25 9.91
C LEU A 162 3.15 21.31 10.87
N TYR A 163 2.16 20.93 11.68
CA TYR A 163 1.62 21.81 12.72
C TYR A 163 2.67 22.16 13.77
N MET A 164 3.50 21.20 14.20
CA MET A 164 4.60 21.44 15.13
C MET A 164 5.68 22.34 14.51
N ALA A 165 6.04 22.12 13.25
CA ALA A 165 6.97 23.01 12.55
C ALA A 165 6.43 24.45 12.46
N TRP A 166 5.14 24.61 12.20
CA TRP A 166 4.50 25.92 12.18
C TRP A 166 4.54 26.62 13.55
N SER A 167 4.33 25.88 14.64
CA SER A 167 4.36 26.42 16.02
C SER A 167 5.71 27.00 16.43
N GLY A 168 6.80 26.54 15.80
CA GLY A 168 8.16 26.99 16.10
C GLY A 168 8.62 28.20 15.30
N PHE A 169 7.80 28.74 14.40
CA PHE A 169 8.16 29.96 13.68
C PHE A 169 8.11 31.18 14.60
N SER A 170 9.24 31.88 14.67
CA SER A 170 9.40 33.12 15.43
C SER A 170 9.39 34.35 14.53
N HIS A 171 8.91 35.45 15.08
CA HIS A 171 8.99 36.75 14.43
C HIS A 171 10.43 37.28 14.46
N ALA A 172 10.85 37.95 13.39
CA ALA A 172 12.11 38.69 13.36
C ALA A 172 11.94 40.00 12.57
N PRO A 173 12.64 41.07 12.96
CA PRO A 173 12.47 42.41 12.40
C PRO A 173 12.90 42.54 10.93
N THR A 174 13.76 41.66 10.44
CA THR A 174 14.23 41.66 9.05
C THR A 174 14.14 40.28 8.42
N TRP A 175 13.96 40.21 7.10
CA TRP A 175 13.88 38.95 6.36
C TRP A 175 15.16 38.10 6.49
N GLN A 176 16.34 38.73 6.52
CA GLN A 176 17.61 38.01 6.67
C GLN A 176 17.72 37.36 8.05
N LEU A 177 17.29 38.06 9.11
CA LEU A 177 17.28 37.50 10.46
C LEU A 177 16.19 36.43 10.60
N TRP A 178 15.00 36.66 10.04
CA TRP A 178 13.92 35.69 10.02
C TRP A 178 14.35 34.37 9.36
N LEU A 179 15.02 34.44 8.21
CA LEU A 179 15.51 33.25 7.51
C LEU A 179 16.64 32.55 8.27
N ARG A 180 17.51 33.30 8.96
CA ARG A 180 18.54 32.68 9.82
C ARG A 180 17.93 31.95 11.01
N THR A 181 16.90 32.52 11.63
CA THR A 181 16.23 31.92 12.79
C THR A 181 15.34 30.73 12.39
N ASN A 182 14.57 30.88 11.32
CA ASN A 182 13.53 29.91 10.93
C ASN A 182 13.92 28.99 9.78
N GLY A 183 15.08 29.20 9.13
CA GLY A 183 15.41 28.55 7.86
C GLY A 183 15.46 27.02 7.91
N VAL A 184 16.00 26.44 8.98
CA VAL A 184 16.03 24.99 9.18
C VAL A 184 14.60 24.44 9.32
N LEU A 185 13.79 25.09 10.16
CA LEU A 185 12.41 24.70 10.40
C LEU A 185 11.54 24.89 9.15
N LEU A 186 11.81 25.94 8.36
CA LEU A 186 11.18 26.17 7.06
C LEU A 186 11.52 25.07 6.06
N GLY A 187 12.79 24.64 6.00
CA GLY A 187 13.23 23.52 5.18
C GLY A 187 12.52 22.22 5.57
N ALA A 188 12.47 21.91 6.87
CA ALA A 188 11.75 20.74 7.39
C ALA A 188 10.24 20.82 7.07
N ALA A 189 9.60 21.97 7.31
CA ALA A 189 8.19 22.19 7.00
C ALA A 189 7.90 22.02 5.50
N ALA A 190 8.76 22.51 4.62
CA ALA A 190 8.61 22.35 3.17
C ALA A 190 8.68 20.88 2.75
N VAL A 191 9.65 20.12 3.27
CA VAL A 191 9.76 18.68 3.01
C VAL A 191 8.52 17.94 3.52
N VAL A 192 8.11 18.19 4.77
CA VAL A 192 6.92 17.57 5.37
C VAL A 192 5.65 17.93 4.59
N ALA A 193 5.50 19.17 4.11
CA ALA A 193 4.33 19.59 3.34
C ALA A 193 4.23 18.86 1.99
N VAL A 194 5.33 18.73 1.25
CA VAL A 194 5.37 17.97 -0.01
C VAL A 194 5.05 16.49 0.22
N LEU A 195 5.63 15.89 1.26
CA LEU A 195 5.33 14.51 1.64
C LEU A 195 3.87 14.35 2.07
N SER A 196 3.31 15.30 2.82
CA SER A 196 1.91 15.29 3.26
C SER A 196 0.96 15.29 2.06
N LEU A 197 1.19 16.17 1.08
CA LEU A 197 0.39 16.23 -0.14
C LEU A 197 0.49 14.92 -0.93
N THR A 198 1.70 14.38 -1.06
CA THR A 198 1.94 13.12 -1.78
C THR A 198 1.20 11.95 -1.13
N VAL A 199 1.33 11.80 0.20
CA VAL A 199 0.67 10.73 0.96
C VAL A 199 -0.86 10.90 0.97
N LEU A 200 -1.36 12.14 1.07
CA LEU A 200 -2.79 12.44 0.99
C LEU A 200 -3.39 11.99 -0.36
N LEU A 201 -2.75 12.36 -1.48
CA LEU A 201 -3.21 11.98 -2.81
C LEU A 201 -3.15 10.46 -3.02
N LEU A 202 -2.10 9.82 -2.53
CA LEU A 202 -1.94 8.37 -2.60
C LEU A 202 -2.98 7.64 -1.75
N LEU A 203 -3.22 8.08 -0.52
CA LEU A 203 -4.26 7.51 0.34
C LEU A 203 -5.64 7.68 -0.29
N GLY A 204 -5.95 8.88 -0.80
CA GLY A 204 -7.22 9.16 -1.47
C GLY A 204 -7.46 8.28 -2.70
N SER A 205 -6.44 8.11 -3.55
CA SER A 205 -6.55 7.24 -4.73
C SER A 205 -6.72 5.77 -4.36
N HIS A 206 -5.98 5.26 -3.37
CA HIS A 206 -6.15 3.89 -2.91
C HIS A 206 -7.51 3.65 -2.25
N LEU A 207 -8.02 4.58 -1.43
CA LEU A 207 -9.36 4.48 -0.85
C LEU A 207 -10.45 4.49 -1.93
N TYR A 208 -10.31 5.32 -2.96
CA TYR A 208 -11.20 5.30 -4.12
C TYR A 208 -11.17 3.94 -4.84
N LEU A 209 -9.99 3.42 -5.16
CA LEU A 209 -9.86 2.13 -5.83
C LEU A 209 -10.38 0.96 -4.98
N VAL A 210 -10.10 0.96 -3.67
CA VAL A 210 -10.64 -0.02 -2.72
C VAL A 210 -12.17 0.04 -2.67
N SER A 211 -12.75 1.24 -2.69
CA SER A 211 -14.21 1.41 -2.70
C SER A 211 -14.88 0.79 -3.92
N LEU A 212 -14.13 0.68 -5.03
CA LEU A 212 -14.56 0.02 -6.27
C LEU A 212 -14.03 -1.42 -6.40
N ASN A 213 -13.37 -1.98 -5.37
CA ASN A 213 -12.66 -3.27 -5.45
C ASN A 213 -11.77 -3.42 -6.70
N THR A 214 -11.14 -2.33 -7.13
CA THR A 214 -10.22 -2.29 -8.26
C THR A 214 -8.80 -2.14 -7.74
N THR A 215 -7.83 -2.82 -8.34
CA THR A 215 -6.41 -2.57 -8.07
C THR A 215 -5.87 -1.46 -8.97
N THR A 216 -4.79 -0.80 -8.56
CA THR A 216 -4.09 0.20 -9.38
C THR A 216 -3.70 -0.38 -10.74
N TRP A 217 -3.24 -1.64 -10.78
CA TRP A 217 -2.94 -2.33 -12.03
C TRP A 217 -4.17 -2.50 -12.92
N GLU A 218 -5.31 -2.91 -12.36
CA GLU A 218 -6.56 -3.04 -13.13
C GLU A 218 -7.03 -1.71 -13.68
N PHE A 219 -6.97 -0.65 -12.88
CA PHE A 219 -7.33 0.70 -13.31
C PHE A 219 -6.42 1.18 -14.46
N MET A 220 -5.10 1.09 -14.29
CA MET A 220 -4.12 1.65 -15.24
C MET A 220 -3.92 0.79 -16.49
N SER A 221 -4.16 -0.53 -16.41
CA SER A 221 -3.77 -1.49 -17.44
C SER A 221 -4.93 -2.35 -17.95
N ARG A 222 -6.17 -1.97 -17.69
CA ARG A 222 -7.40 -2.72 -18.03
C ARG A 222 -7.35 -3.45 -19.36
N HIS A 223 -6.99 -2.74 -20.44
CA HIS A 223 -6.94 -3.27 -21.80
C HIS A 223 -5.96 -4.44 -22.00
N ARG A 224 -4.95 -4.58 -21.12
CA ARG A 224 -3.96 -5.68 -21.13
C ARG A 224 -4.41 -6.90 -20.34
N ILE A 225 -5.54 -6.83 -19.64
CA ILE A 225 -5.99 -7.84 -18.68
C ILE A 225 -7.02 -8.75 -19.34
N SER A 226 -6.64 -10.02 -19.55
CA SER A 226 -7.46 -10.98 -20.30
C SER A 226 -8.86 -11.19 -19.73
N TYR A 227 -9.00 -11.23 -18.40
CA TYR A 227 -10.30 -11.43 -17.74
C TYR A 227 -11.17 -10.16 -17.77
N LEU A 228 -10.62 -8.98 -18.02
CA LEU A 228 -11.41 -7.74 -18.18
C LEU A 228 -11.75 -7.42 -19.63
N LYS A 229 -11.10 -8.07 -20.61
CA LYS A 229 -11.38 -7.86 -22.04
C LYS A 229 -12.81 -8.26 -22.44
N HIS A 230 -13.43 -9.16 -21.68
CA HIS A 230 -14.78 -9.66 -21.95
C HIS A 230 -15.86 -8.87 -21.21
N CYS A 231 -15.48 -7.99 -20.28
CA CYS A 231 -16.38 -7.11 -19.55
C CYS A 231 -16.62 -5.82 -20.34
N GLY A 232 -17.77 -5.19 -20.16
CA GLY A 232 -18.05 -3.84 -20.66
C GLY A 232 -17.01 -2.81 -20.17
N VAL A 233 -16.94 -1.66 -20.85
CA VAL A 233 -15.99 -0.58 -20.54
C VAL A 233 -16.16 -0.08 -19.10
N ASP A 234 -17.38 -0.03 -18.60
CA ASP A 234 -17.73 0.44 -17.26
C ASP A 234 -18.03 -0.70 -16.27
N GLU A 235 -17.95 -1.95 -16.72
CA GLU A 235 -18.35 -3.11 -15.92
C GLU A 235 -17.20 -3.60 -15.05
N ASN A 236 -17.40 -3.67 -13.73
CA ASN A 236 -16.40 -4.22 -12.82
C ASN A 236 -16.91 -5.50 -12.15
N PRO A 237 -16.40 -6.69 -12.56
CA PRO A 237 -16.90 -7.98 -12.07
C PRO A 237 -16.51 -8.29 -10.61
N PHE A 238 -15.77 -7.40 -9.95
CA PHE A 238 -15.40 -7.55 -8.54
C PHE A 238 -16.10 -6.53 -7.64
N ASP A 239 -16.78 -5.54 -8.21
CA ASP A 239 -17.52 -4.54 -7.45
C ASP A 239 -18.82 -5.14 -6.89
N ARG A 240 -18.99 -5.08 -5.57
CA ARG A 240 -20.19 -5.53 -4.86
C ARG A 240 -20.92 -4.39 -4.15
N GLY A 241 -20.58 -3.15 -4.49
CA GLY A 241 -21.02 -1.94 -3.81
C GLY A 241 -20.04 -1.48 -2.74
N THR A 242 -19.90 -0.16 -2.60
CA THR A 242 -18.89 0.53 -1.77
C THR A 242 -18.74 -0.04 -0.36
N LEU A 243 -19.85 -0.21 0.38
CA LEU A 243 -19.80 -0.69 1.76
C LEU A 243 -19.28 -2.14 1.85
N ARG A 244 -19.72 -3.01 0.93
CA ARG A 244 -19.29 -4.42 0.89
C ARG A 244 -17.83 -4.54 0.46
N ASN A 245 -17.37 -3.68 -0.44
CA ASN A 245 -15.98 -3.64 -0.88
C ASN A 245 -15.05 -3.19 0.25
N LEU A 246 -15.42 -2.11 0.95
CA LEU A 246 -14.66 -1.61 2.11
C LEU A 246 -14.62 -2.65 3.23
N TRP A 247 -15.77 -3.24 3.59
CA TRP A 247 -15.84 -4.31 4.58
C TRP A 247 -14.99 -5.52 4.18
N GLY A 248 -15.11 -5.97 2.93
CA GLY A 248 -14.31 -7.08 2.41
C GLY A 248 -12.80 -6.81 2.45
N PHE A 249 -12.38 -5.57 2.17
CA PHE A 249 -10.97 -5.20 2.16
C PHE A 249 -10.37 -5.06 3.57
N PHE A 250 -11.07 -4.39 4.49
CA PHE A 250 -10.54 -4.09 5.83
C PHE A 250 -10.83 -5.18 6.86
N CYS A 251 -11.93 -5.92 6.73
CA CYS A 251 -12.42 -6.82 7.77
C CYS A 251 -12.29 -8.32 7.45
N VAL A 252 -12.09 -8.72 6.18
CA VAL A 252 -11.90 -10.13 5.80
C VAL A 252 -10.43 -10.41 5.58
N TRP A 253 -9.85 -11.36 6.32
CA TRP A 253 -8.41 -11.63 6.36
C TRP A 253 -7.98 -12.85 5.55
N GLU A 254 -8.92 -13.68 5.16
CA GLU A 254 -8.67 -14.87 4.37
C GLU A 254 -8.36 -14.52 2.91
N PRO A 255 -7.43 -15.23 2.25
CA PRO A 255 -7.22 -15.11 0.82
C PRO A 255 -8.52 -15.35 0.06
N VAL A 256 -8.81 -14.52 -0.93
CA VAL A 256 -10.03 -14.65 -1.73
C VAL A 256 -9.70 -15.46 -2.97
N VAL A 257 -10.55 -16.44 -3.27
CA VAL A 257 -10.55 -17.12 -4.56
C VAL A 257 -11.37 -16.28 -5.53
N TRP A 258 -10.67 -15.40 -6.27
CA TRP A 258 -11.28 -14.36 -7.10
C TRP A 258 -12.11 -14.92 -8.27
N GLU A 259 -11.83 -16.15 -8.68
CA GLU A 259 -12.60 -16.90 -9.67
C GLU A 259 -14.06 -17.08 -9.24
N HIS A 260 -14.30 -17.46 -7.97
CA HIS A 260 -15.66 -17.58 -7.44
C HIS A 260 -16.40 -16.24 -7.42
N VAL A 261 -15.67 -15.14 -7.17
CA VAL A 261 -16.26 -13.79 -7.22
C VAL A 261 -16.69 -13.44 -8.64
N TYR A 262 -15.81 -13.69 -9.60
CA TYR A 262 -16.01 -13.36 -11.00
C TYR A 262 -17.18 -14.14 -11.63
N PHE A 263 -17.26 -15.45 -11.39
CA PHE A 263 -18.32 -16.28 -12.00
C PHE A 263 -19.67 -16.15 -11.31
N LYS A 264 -19.72 -15.81 -10.01
CA LYS A 264 -21.00 -15.68 -9.29
C LYS A 264 -21.85 -14.51 -9.83
N GLN A 265 -21.24 -13.40 -10.25
CA GLN A 265 -21.97 -12.28 -10.85
C GLN A 265 -22.44 -12.55 -12.29
N GLY A 266 -21.80 -13.47 -13.02
CA GLY A 266 -22.22 -13.83 -14.38
C GLY A 266 -23.48 -14.69 -14.45
N ASN A 267 -23.94 -15.23 -13.32
CA ASN A 267 -25.08 -16.15 -13.21
C ASN A 267 -26.30 -15.55 -12.49
N ASP A 268 -26.22 -14.31 -12.00
CA ASP A 268 -27.39 -13.62 -11.44
C ASP A 268 -28.28 -13.15 -12.61
N PRO A 269 -29.54 -13.62 -12.74
CA PRO A 269 -30.43 -13.13 -13.78
C PRO A 269 -30.76 -11.66 -13.51
N ILE A 270 -30.58 -10.83 -14.54
CA ILE A 270 -31.04 -9.43 -14.60
C ILE A 270 -32.57 -9.39 -14.52
#